data_AF-A0A945PK16-F1
#
_entry.id   AF-A0A945PK16-F1
#
_cell.length_a   1.000
_cell.length_b   1.000
_cell.length_c   1.000
_cell.angle_alpha   90.00
_cell.angle_beta   90.00
_cell.angle_gamma   90.00
#
_symmetry.space_group_name_H-M   'P 1'
#
loop_
_entity.id
_entity.type
_entity.pdbx_description
1 polymer ?
#
loop_
_entity_poly.entity_id
_entity_poly.type
_entity_poly.pdbx_seq_one_letter_code
_entity_poly.pdbx_strand_id
1 'polypeptide(L)'
;MLVACVTNVHDNIKTSQTLEKELPVIDQKRPLPDDFFKDWKQREALAEGMIPIIGKLYRERNVSTYMYGNSMVNKSVTDLMKFHRRVRQVEQNELSEFDSSPMIEA
;
A
#
# COMPACT_ATOMS: atom_id res chain seq x y z
N MET A 1 0.80 12.31 -11.33
CA MET A 1 0.44 13.25 -12.41
C MET A 1 0.09 12.43 -13.64
N LEU A 2 -1.02 12.82 -14.27
CA LEU A 2 -1.77 12.21 -15.37
C LEU A 2 -1.05 11.22 -16.28
N VAL A 3 -1.74 10.14 -16.64
CA VAL A 3 -1.73 9.68 -18.04
C VAL A 3 -3.17 9.63 -18.53
N ALA A 4 -3.45 10.51 -19.48
CA ALA A 4 -4.67 10.52 -20.29
C ALA A 4 -4.50 9.63 -21.53
N CYS A 5 -5.64 9.37 -22.18
CA CYS A 5 -5.85 8.95 -23.57
C CYS A 5 -6.07 7.46 -23.91
N VAL A 6 -7.36 7.11 -23.98
CA VAL A 6 -8.16 6.56 -25.12
C VAL A 6 -7.47 5.71 -26.21
N THR A 7 -8.26 4.75 -26.73
CA THR A 7 -8.24 4.03 -28.03
C THR A 7 -7.54 2.67 -28.03
N ASN A 8 -7.96 1.62 -28.74
CA ASN A 8 -9.22 1.16 -29.34
C ASN A 8 -8.95 -0.34 -29.67
N VAL A 9 -10.04 -1.06 -29.88
CA VAL A 9 -10.21 -2.46 -30.25
C VAL A 9 -9.45 -2.85 -31.53
N HIS A 10 -8.73 -3.98 -31.47
CA HIS A 10 -8.21 -4.85 -32.55
C HIS A 10 -7.15 -4.30 -33.52
N ASP A 11 -5.89 -4.77 -33.39
CA ASP A 11 -5.29 -5.69 -34.36
C ASP A 11 -3.91 -6.23 -33.90
N ASN A 12 -3.65 -7.47 -34.32
CA ASN A 12 -2.71 -8.45 -33.79
C ASN A 12 -1.31 -8.36 -34.46
N ILE A 13 -0.23 -8.16 -33.68
CA ILE A 13 1.16 -8.34 -34.12
C ILE A 13 1.96 -8.99 -32.98
N LYS A 14 2.41 -10.24 -33.17
CA LYS A 14 3.20 -11.01 -32.20
C LYS A 14 4.59 -10.40 -31.97
N THR A 15 4.78 -9.59 -30.92
CA THR A 15 6.09 -9.32 -30.28
C THR A 15 5.78 -8.67 -28.93
N SER A 16 5.93 -9.32 -27.80
CA SER A 16 7.19 -9.43 -27.08
C SER A 16 6.88 -10.26 -25.85
N GLN A 17 7.76 -11.20 -25.51
CA GLN A 17 7.93 -11.79 -24.19
C GLN A 17 7.16 -11.02 -23.11
N THR A 18 5.99 -11.52 -22.69
CA THR A 18 5.37 -11.03 -21.47
C THR A 18 6.38 -11.36 -20.38
N LEU A 19 7.05 -10.33 -19.91
CA LEU A 19 8.02 -10.37 -18.83
C LEU A 19 7.30 -10.87 -17.58
N GLU A 20 7.15 -12.19 -17.47
CA GLU A 20 7.23 -12.91 -16.21
C GLU A 20 8.64 -12.68 -15.67
N LYS A 21 8.96 -11.42 -15.32
CA LYS A 21 9.91 -11.19 -14.25
C LYS A 21 9.21 -11.80 -13.07
N GLU A 22 9.64 -12.99 -12.68
CA GLU A 22 9.56 -13.37 -11.28
C GLU A 22 10.17 -12.18 -10.53
N LEU A 23 9.29 -11.31 -10.03
CA LEU A 23 9.70 -10.32 -9.06
C LEU A 23 10.30 -11.17 -7.96
N PRO A 24 11.58 -10.97 -7.60
CA PRO A 24 12.17 -11.72 -6.52
C PRO A 24 11.20 -11.56 -5.35
N VAL A 25 10.61 -12.66 -4.89
CA VAL A 25 9.82 -12.65 -3.66
C VAL A 25 10.84 -12.30 -2.59
N ILE A 26 10.90 -11.01 -2.28
CA ILE A 26 11.80 -10.51 -1.27
C ILE A 26 11.20 -11.04 0.02
N ASP A 27 11.69 -12.19 0.48
CA ASP A 27 11.43 -12.70 1.83
C ASP A 27 12.16 -11.77 2.80
N GLN A 28 11.69 -10.52 2.87
CA GLN A 28 12.05 -9.63 3.95
C GLN A 28 11.48 -10.27 5.20
N LYS A 29 12.34 -10.96 5.94
CA LYS A 29 11.99 -11.54 7.23
C LYS A 29 12.16 -10.45 8.28
N ARG A 30 11.05 -9.90 8.78
CA ARG A 30 11.07 -8.89 9.84
C ARG A 30 11.88 -9.39 11.03
N PRO A 31 12.82 -8.60 11.54
CA PRO A 31 13.43 -8.92 12.82
C PRO A 31 12.34 -8.93 13.90
N LEU A 32 12.24 -10.02 14.64
CA LEU A 32 11.34 -10.10 15.78
C LEU A 32 11.75 -9.01 16.78
N PRO A 33 10.84 -8.08 17.15
CA PRO A 33 11.18 -7.06 18.13
C PRO A 33 11.44 -7.69 19.50
N ASP A 34 12.50 -7.26 20.18
CA ASP A 34 12.75 -7.62 21.58
C ASP A 34 11.66 -7.07 22.52
N ASP A 35 11.04 -5.94 22.12
CA ASP A 35 9.91 -5.30 22.82
C ASP A 35 8.72 -5.12 21.86
N PHE A 36 7.77 -6.04 21.94
CA PHE A 36 6.54 -6.02 21.14
C PHE A 36 5.64 -4.81 21.42
N PHE A 37 5.64 -4.31 22.66
CA PHE A 37 4.77 -3.20 23.04
C PHE A 37 5.26 -1.89 22.44
N LYS A 38 6.57 -1.65 22.51
CA LYS A 38 7.19 -0.45 21.91
C LYS A 38 7.04 -0.43 20.39
N ASP A 39 7.26 -1.56 19.71
CA ASP A 39 7.05 -1.65 18.27
C ASP A 39 5.59 -1.40 17.88
N TRP A 40 4.65 -1.99 18.62
CA TRP A 40 3.22 -1.79 18.37
C TRP A 40 2.83 -0.30 18.52
N LYS A 41 3.31 0.37 19.57
CA LYS A 41 3.08 1.81 19.80
C LYS A 41 3.63 2.68 18.67
N GLN A 42 4.80 2.34 18.12
CA GLN A 42 5.37 3.09 17.00
C GLN A 42 4.54 2.93 15.73
N ARG A 43 4.06 1.73 15.43
CA ARG A 43 3.18 1.47 14.27
C ARG A 43 1.83 2.15 14.40
N GLU A 44 1.27 2.15 15.61
CA GLU A 44 0.04 2.86 15.92
C GLU A 44 0.20 4.36 15.64
N ALA A 45 1.28 4.98 16.11
CA ALA A 45 1.55 6.40 15.89
C ALA A 45 1.72 6.74 14.38
N LEU A 46 2.37 5.87 13.61
CA LEU A 46 2.49 6.05 12.16
C LEU A 46 1.12 5.96 11.46
N ALA A 47 0.33 4.94 11.79
CA ALA A 47 -1.01 4.77 11.23
C ALA A 47 -1.94 5.94 11.60
N GLU A 48 -1.82 6.49 12.81
CA GLU A 48 -2.51 7.72 13.21
C GLU A 48 -2.10 8.93 12.36
N GLY A 49 -0.81 9.07 12.07
CA GLY A 49 -0.28 10.10 11.17
C GLY A 49 -0.77 9.99 9.72
N MET A 50 -1.08 8.78 9.24
CA MET A 50 -1.59 8.56 7.88
C MET A 50 -3.03 9.08 7.68
N ILE A 51 -3.89 8.98 8.70
CA ILE A 51 -5.31 9.37 8.62
C ILE A 51 -5.52 10.81 8.12
N PRO A 52 -4.90 11.85 8.72
CA PRO A 52 -5.09 13.22 8.26
C PRO A 52 -4.60 13.43 6.82
N ILE A 53 -3.52 12.75 6.41
CA ILE A 53 -2.98 12.86 5.04
C ILE A 53 -3.96 12.23 4.04
N ILE A 54 -4.46 11.03 4.31
CA ILE A 54 -5.48 10.36 3.48
C ILE A 54 -6.73 11.23 3.39
N GLY A 55 -7.18 11.80 4.51
CA GLY A 55 -8.33 12.70 4.54
C GLY A 55 -8.12 13.97 3.68
N LYS A 56 -6.91 14.52 3.71
CA LYS A 56 -6.52 15.68 2.89
C LYS A 56 -6.54 15.33 1.39
N LEU A 57 -5.94 14.22 1.00
CA LEU A 57 -5.92 13.74 -0.39
C LEU A 57 -7.34 13.52 -0.94
N TYR A 58 -8.23 12.96 -0.12
CA TYR A 58 -9.61 12.72 -0.51
C TYR A 58 -10.40 14.02 -0.71
N ARG A 59 -10.23 15.02 0.17
CA ARG A 59 -11.01 16.27 0.12
C ARG A 59 -10.46 17.30 -0.85
N GLU A 60 -9.13 17.48 -0.91
CA GLU A 60 -8.51 18.55 -1.69
C GLU A 60 -8.20 18.11 -3.13
N ARG A 61 -7.83 16.84 -3.32
CA ARG A 61 -7.37 16.32 -4.61
C ARG A 61 -8.33 15.30 -5.22
N ASN A 62 -9.42 14.99 -4.53
CA ASN A 62 -10.40 13.97 -4.92
C ASN A 62 -9.75 12.61 -5.24
N VAL A 63 -8.64 12.29 -4.55
CA VAL A 63 -7.88 11.06 -4.70
C VAL A 63 -8.35 10.06 -3.65
N SER A 64 -8.84 8.92 -4.09
CA SER A 64 -9.18 7.80 -3.20
C SER A 64 -8.00 6.85 -3.09
N THR A 65 -7.46 6.70 -1.87
CA THR A 65 -6.33 5.79 -1.63
C THR A 65 -6.83 4.39 -1.29
N TYR A 66 -6.25 3.38 -1.95
CA TYR A 66 -6.61 1.98 -1.77
C TYR A 66 -5.39 1.14 -1.40
N MET A 67 -5.60 0.14 -0.54
CA MET A 67 -4.62 -0.88 -0.19
C MET A 67 -5.24 -2.24 -0.47
N TYR A 68 -4.69 -2.98 -1.45
CA TYR A 68 -5.19 -4.31 -1.85
C TYR A 68 -6.70 -4.35 -2.06
N GLY A 69 -7.23 -3.38 -2.80
CA GLY A 69 -8.66 -3.25 -3.08
C GLY A 69 -9.53 -2.73 -1.93
N ASN A 70 -8.97 -2.49 -0.74
CA ASN A 70 -9.68 -1.89 0.39
C ASN A 70 -9.44 -0.37 0.40
N SER A 71 -10.52 0.41 0.45
CA SER A 71 -10.40 1.87 0.60
C SER A 71 -9.85 2.21 1.99
N MET A 72 -8.84 3.08 2.02
CA MET A 72 -8.26 3.62 3.27
C MET A 72 -8.96 4.90 3.74
N VAL A 73 -9.89 5.44 2.95
CA VAL A 73 -10.65 6.63 3.30
C VAL A 73 -11.64 6.33 4.43
N ASN A 74 -11.72 7.23 5.41
CA ASN A 74 -12.59 7.11 6.59
C ASN A 74 -12.38 5.82 7.40
N LYS A 75 -11.15 5.31 7.45
CA LYS A 75 -10.78 4.13 8.24
C LYS A 75 -10.16 4.53 9.57
N SER A 76 -10.39 3.69 10.59
CA SER A 76 -9.75 3.86 11.89
C SER A 76 -8.28 3.43 11.84
N VAL A 77 -7.49 3.88 12.82
CA VAL A 77 -6.09 3.46 13.00
C VAL A 77 -5.99 1.94 13.04
N THR A 78 -6.85 1.32 13.84
CA THR A 78 -6.92 -0.14 13.98
C THR A 78 -7.25 -0.85 12.68
N ASP A 79 -8.14 -0.29 11.85
CA ASP A 79 -8.47 -0.88 10.55
C ASP A 79 -7.29 -0.77 9.58
N LEU A 80 -6.57 0.36 9.58
CA LEU A 80 -5.32 0.51 8.83
C LEU A 80 -4.29 -0.56 9.22
N MET A 81 -4.06 -0.76 10.52
CA MET A 81 -3.13 -1.79 11.00
C MET A 81 -3.59 -3.21 10.62
N LYS A 82 -4.90 -3.49 10.66
CA LYS A 82 -5.47 -4.78 10.21
C LYS A 82 -5.29 -4.99 8.72
N PHE A 83 -5.46 -3.96 7.90
CA PHE A 83 -5.23 -4.07 6.45
C PHE A 83 -3.77 -4.41 6.16
N HIS A 84 -2.82 -3.73 6.81
CA HIS A 84 -1.39 -4.08 6.70
C HIS A 84 -1.12 -5.53 7.13
N ARG A 85 -1.72 -6.00 8.23
CA ARG A 85 -1.61 -7.40 8.64
C ARG A 85 -2.15 -8.36 7.57
N ARG A 86 -3.27 -8.04 6.94
CA ARG A 86 -3.86 -8.86 5.87
C ARG A 86 -2.94 -8.94 4.64
N VAL A 87 -2.29 -7.84 4.27
CA VAL A 87 -1.31 -7.82 3.16
C VAL A 87 -0.21 -8.85 3.40
N ARG A 88 0.34 -8.89 4.63
CA ARG A 88 1.39 -9.85 5.01
C ARG A 88 0.94 -11.31 4.87
N GLN A 89 -0.33 -11.59 5.14
CA GLN A 89 -0.88 -12.93 5.02
C GLN A 89 -1.06 -13.38 3.57
N VAL A 90 -1.37 -12.44 2.67
CA VAL A 90 -1.71 -12.74 1.28
C VAL A 90 -0.47 -12.82 0.38
N GLU A 91 0.47 -11.90 0.51
CA GLU A 91 1.64 -11.85 -0.38
C GLU A 91 2.91 -12.46 0.22
N GLN A 92 2.90 -12.90 1.48
CA GLN A 92 4.14 -13.18 2.26
C GLN A 92 5.14 -12.00 2.25
N ASN A 93 4.72 -10.85 1.74
CA ASN A 93 5.48 -9.64 1.60
C ASN A 93 5.20 -8.75 2.80
N GLU A 94 6.26 -8.20 3.40
CA GLU A 94 6.14 -7.38 4.59
C GLU A 94 5.85 -5.93 4.24
N LEU A 95 4.65 -5.64 3.73
CA LEU A 95 4.22 -4.25 3.65
C LEU A 95 4.01 -3.73 5.08
N SER A 96 4.94 -2.90 5.52
CA SER A 96 4.96 -2.27 6.84
C SER A 96 4.29 -0.89 6.76
N GLU A 97 3.73 -0.43 7.89
CA GLU A 97 3.23 0.95 8.00
C GLU A 97 4.34 1.98 7.70
N PHE A 98 5.59 1.60 7.94
CA PHE A 98 6.78 2.38 7.61
C PHE A 98 7.01 2.56 6.10
N ASP A 99 6.61 1.59 5.28
CA ASP A 99 6.82 1.63 3.83
C ASP A 99 5.68 2.36 3.12
N SER A 100 4.47 2.25 3.66
CA SER A 100 3.27 2.90 3.11
C SER A 100 3.14 4.37 3.52
N SER A 101 3.61 4.76 4.70
CA SER A 101 3.60 6.16 5.16
C SER A 101 4.24 7.13 4.15
N PRO A 102 5.49 6.94 3.67
CA PRO A 102 6.11 7.87 2.73
C PRO A 102 5.43 7.89 1.36
N MET A 103 4.74 6.81 0.96
CA MET A 103 4.01 6.76 -0.32
C MET A 103 2.80 7.71 -0.34
N ILE A 104 2.25 8.03 0.83
CA ILE A 104 1.05 8.88 0.96
C ILE A 104 1.43 10.35 1.20
N GLU A 105 2.64 10.62 1.69
CA GLU A 105 3.17 11.97 1.92
C GLU A 105 3.73 12.64 0.64
N ALA A 106 4.05 11.84 -0.39
CA ALA A 106 4.70 12.26 -1.65
C ALA A 106 3.83 13.11 -2.60
#